data_AF-A1ZT49-F1
#
_entry.id   AF-A1ZT49-F1
#
_cell.length_a   1.000
_cell.length_b   1.000
_cell.length_c   1.000
_cell.angle_alpha   90.00
_cell.angle_beta   90.00
_cell.angle_gamma   90.00
#
_symmetry.space_group_name_H-M   'P 1'
#
loop_
_entity.id
_entity.type
_entity.pdbx_description
1 polymer ?
#
loop_
_entity_poly.entity_id
_entity_poly.type
_entity_poly.pdbx_seq_one_letter_code
_entity_poly.pdbx_strand_id
1 'polypeptide(L)'
;MVFHQAFLTKIYNRMNIVLLKQEVIKAYQRVYLHQEIEKQKRGYKTSSTDIEKRLLQLKKLIEEIDSSRNTVCLCQELERCHVYFHLHPEAQKLPLPINVTQDFFFCKGWENYILQRKAGCDKKQTQ
;
A
#
# COMPACT_ATOMS: atom_id res chain seq x y z
N MET A 1 4.05 17.20 18.53
CA MET A 1 3.47 16.50 17.35
C MET A 1 1.93 16.34 17.40
N VAL A 2 1.19 17.16 18.16
CA VAL A 2 -0.28 16.96 18.34
C VAL A 2 -1.13 17.75 17.30
N PHE A 3 -0.54 18.77 16.66
CA PHE A 3 -1.26 19.64 15.73
C PHE A 3 -1.60 19.00 14.37
N HIS A 4 -0.84 17.99 13.93
CA HIS A 4 -1.10 17.34 12.64
C HIS A 4 -2.29 16.37 12.72
N GLN A 5 -2.41 15.67 13.85
CA GLN A 5 -3.47 14.71 14.11
C GLN A 5 -4.84 15.41 14.09
N ALA A 6 -5.04 16.48 14.86
CA ALA A 6 -6.31 17.21 14.90
C ALA A 6 -6.71 17.86 13.56
N PHE A 7 -5.74 18.30 12.75
CA PHE A 7 -6.00 18.90 11.43
C PHE A 7 -6.44 17.85 10.41
N LEU A 8 -5.74 16.72 10.36
CA LEU A 8 -6.07 15.59 9.50
C LEU A 8 -7.43 14.98 9.91
N THR A 9 -7.70 14.80 11.21
CA THR A 9 -9.02 14.30 11.67
C THR A 9 -10.16 15.23 11.26
N LYS A 10 -9.96 16.57 11.25
CA LYS A 10 -10.97 17.54 10.79
C LYS A 10 -11.24 17.45 9.28
N ILE A 11 -10.21 17.21 8.47
CA ILE A 11 -10.33 17.05 7.01
C ILE A 11 -10.97 15.70 6.69
N TYR A 12 -10.53 14.62 7.34
CA TYR A 12 -11.04 13.28 7.09
C TYR A 12 -12.46 13.05 7.61
N ASN A 13 -12.88 13.72 8.69
CA ASN A 13 -14.28 13.70 9.15
C ASN A 13 -15.26 14.34 8.16
N ARG A 14 -14.77 15.16 7.22
CA ARG A 14 -15.60 15.73 6.13
C ARG A 14 -15.56 14.89 4.86
N MET A 15 -14.69 13.87 4.77
CA MET A 15 -14.65 12.98 3.62
C MET A 15 -15.82 11.99 3.65
N ASN A 16 -16.40 11.75 2.49
CA ASN A 16 -17.35 10.66 2.30
C ASN A 16 -16.68 9.34 2.71
N ILE A 17 -17.37 8.52 3.51
CA ILE A 17 -16.84 7.25 4.01
C ILE A 17 -16.32 6.33 2.90
N VAL A 18 -16.95 6.36 1.72
CA VAL A 18 -16.51 5.61 0.53
C VAL A 18 -15.14 6.11 0.06
N LEU A 19 -14.94 7.43 -0.02
CA LEU A 19 -13.66 8.01 -0.40
C LEU A 19 -12.59 7.74 0.67
N LEU A 20 -12.95 7.81 1.95
CA LEU A 20 -12.02 7.52 3.04
C LEU A 20 -11.52 6.08 2.97
N LYS A 21 -12.42 5.11 2.74
CA LYS A 21 -12.05 3.70 2.52
C LYS A 21 -11.09 3.54 1.35
N GLN A 22 -11.40 4.17 0.21
CA GLN A 22 -10.55 4.10 -0.98
C GLN A 22 -9.14 4.65 -0.71
N GLU A 23 -9.02 5.78 -0.01
CA GLU A 23 -7.73 6.36 0.31
C GLU A 23 -6.93 5.50 1.30
N VAL A 24 -7.59 4.91 2.30
CA VAL A 24 -6.93 3.95 3.23
C VAL A 24 -6.41 2.73 2.47
N ILE A 25 -7.24 2.14 1.59
CA ILE A 25 -6.87 0.98 0.76
C ILE A 25 -5.66 1.30 -0.12
N LYS A 26 -5.70 2.43 -0.84
CA LYS A 26 -4.58 2.89 -1.68
C LYS A 26 -3.31 3.12 -0.86
N ALA A 27 -3.45 3.70 0.32
CA ALA A 27 -2.31 3.97 1.19
C ALA A 27 -1.63 2.66 1.62
N TYR A 28 -2.40 1.67 2.08
CA TYR A 28 -1.87 0.35 2.41
C TYR A 28 -1.22 -0.35 1.22
N GLN A 29 -1.83 -0.29 0.04
CA GLN A 29 -1.25 -0.88 -1.17
C GLN A 29 0.12 -0.27 -1.50
N ARG A 30 0.27 1.06 -1.36
CA ARG A 30 1.57 1.75 -1.54
C ARG A 30 2.59 1.33 -0.49
N VAL A 31 2.19 1.25 0.78
CA VAL A 31 3.06 0.79 1.88
C VAL A 31 3.56 -0.62 1.60
N TYR A 32 2.66 -1.55 1.26
CA TYR A 32 3.01 -2.94 0.94
C TYR A 32 3.94 -3.03 -0.27
N LEU A 33 3.65 -2.31 -1.35
CA LEU A 33 4.52 -2.26 -2.53
C LEU A 33 5.91 -1.77 -2.17
N HIS A 34 5.99 -0.68 -1.40
CA HIS A 34 7.26 -0.11 -0.98
C HIS A 34 8.09 -1.12 -0.19
N GLN A 35 7.48 -1.81 0.77
CA GLN A 35 8.17 -2.81 1.58
C GLN A 35 8.75 -3.95 0.73
N GLU A 36 8.02 -4.41 -0.29
CA GLU A 36 8.52 -5.46 -1.18
C GLU A 36 9.68 -4.96 -2.06
N ILE A 37 9.59 -3.73 -2.58
CA ILE A 37 10.70 -3.11 -3.31
C ILE A 37 11.95 -2.99 -2.41
N GLU A 38 11.80 -2.53 -1.17
CA GLU A 38 12.91 -2.38 -0.24
C GLU A 38 13.55 -3.72 0.14
N LYS A 39 12.75 -4.78 0.32
CA LYS A 39 13.28 -6.13 0.54
C LYS A 39 14.11 -6.61 -0.65
N GLN A 40 13.64 -6.37 -1.86
CA GLN A 40 14.37 -6.76 -3.07
C GLN A 40 15.69 -6.02 -3.21
N LYS A 41 15.70 -4.71 -2.96
CA LYS A 41 16.93 -3.90 -2.98
C LYS A 41 17.99 -4.40 -1.98
N ARG A 42 17.55 -4.92 -0.83
CA ARG A 42 18.42 -5.51 0.19
C ARG A 42 18.86 -6.95 -0.12
N GLY A 43 18.44 -7.50 -1.27
CA GLY A 43 18.81 -8.84 -1.71
C GLY A 43 18.03 -9.97 -1.05
N TYR A 44 16.96 -9.67 -0.31
CA TYR A 44 16.11 -10.72 0.26
C TYR A 44 15.38 -11.47 -0.86
N LYS A 45 15.55 -12.79 -0.89
CA LYS A 45 14.74 -13.67 -1.74
C LYS A 45 13.38 -13.86 -1.07
N THR A 46 12.36 -13.17 -1.56
CA THR A 46 10.99 -13.45 -1.16
C THR A 46 10.54 -14.77 -1.79
N SER A 47 10.17 -15.77 -0.98
CA SER A 47 9.59 -17.00 -1.51
C SER A 47 8.19 -16.74 -2.03
N SER A 48 7.69 -17.57 -2.96
CA SER A 48 6.30 -17.49 -3.42
C SER A 48 5.31 -17.60 -2.26
N THR A 49 5.59 -18.47 -1.29
CA THR A 49 4.78 -18.65 -0.09
C THR A 49 4.73 -17.40 0.80
N ASP A 50 5.82 -16.64 0.91
CA ASP A 50 5.84 -15.39 1.68
C ASP A 50 5.06 -14.27 0.97
N ILE A 51 5.11 -14.24 -0.36
CA ILE A 51 4.32 -13.34 -1.19
C ILE A 51 2.83 -13.65 -0.99
N GLU A 52 2.42 -14.92 -1.12
CA GLU A 52 1.03 -15.36 -0.92
C GLU A 52 0.51 -15.01 0.48
N LYS A 53 1.29 -15.27 1.53
CA LYS A 53 0.91 -14.90 2.91
C LYS A 53 0.69 -13.40 3.07
N ARG A 54 1.59 -12.58 2.50
CA ARG A 54 1.46 -11.11 2.56
C ARG A 54 0.27 -10.60 1.76
N LEU A 55 0.00 -11.19 0.60
CA LEU A 55 -1.18 -10.87 -0.21
C LEU A 55 -2.46 -11.22 0.53
N LEU A 56 -2.50 -12.37 1.21
CA LEU A 56 -3.64 -12.77 2.02
C LEU A 56 -3.87 -11.83 3.21
N GLN A 57 -2.79 -11.35 3.84
CA GLN A 57 -2.88 -10.34 4.90
C GLN A 57 -3.46 -9.02 4.36
N LEU A 58 -2.96 -8.55 3.22
CA LEU A 58 -3.49 -7.34 2.58
C LEU A 58 -4.96 -7.53 2.18
N LYS A 59 -5.36 -8.72 1.72
CA LYS A 59 -6.76 -9.05 1.39
C LYS A 59 -7.67 -8.83 2.59
N LYS A 60 -7.34 -9.48 3.71
CA LYS A 60 -8.14 -9.43 4.93
C LYS A 60 -8.28 -8.01 5.43
N LEU A 61 -7.18 -7.26 5.42
CA LEU A 61 -7.16 -5.85 5.81
C LEU A 61 -8.06 -4.98 4.90
N ILE A 62 -8.05 -5.22 3.59
CA ILE A 62 -8.94 -4.51 2.65
C ILE A 62 -10.41 -4.87 2.93
N GLU A 63 -10.73 -6.15 3.16
CA GLU A 63 -12.09 -6.60 3.50
C GLU A 63 -12.59 -5.99 4.83
N GLU A 64 -11.72 -5.89 5.83
CA GLU A 64 -12.01 -5.21 7.10
C GLU A 64 -12.27 -3.71 6.92
N ILE A 65 -11.47 -3.03 6.09
CA ILE A 65 -11.69 -1.61 5.76
C ILE A 65 -13.00 -1.42 4.98
N ASP A 66 -13.27 -2.28 4.01
CA ASP A 66 -14.44 -2.16 3.14
C ASP A 66 -15.74 -2.47 3.91
N SER A 67 -15.71 -3.38 4.87
CA SER A 67 -16.83 -3.66 5.78
C SER A 67 -16.98 -2.64 6.92
N SER A 68 -15.91 -1.90 7.26
CA SER A 68 -15.93 -0.92 8.35
C SER A 68 -16.91 0.22 8.09
N ARG A 69 -17.65 0.62 9.13
CA ARG A 69 -18.48 1.84 9.14
C ARG A 69 -17.94 2.91 10.07
N ASN A 70 -16.85 2.62 10.77
CA ASN A 70 -16.27 3.49 11.79
C ASN A 70 -15.26 4.44 11.14
N THR A 71 -15.69 5.67 10.87
CA THR A 71 -14.84 6.71 10.26
C THR A 71 -13.63 7.06 11.12
N VAL A 72 -13.73 7.02 12.44
CA VAL A 72 -12.60 7.28 13.34
C VAL A 72 -11.52 6.21 13.18
N CYS A 73 -11.92 4.93 13.13
CA CYS A 73 -11.01 3.83 12.86
C CYS A 73 -10.32 3.99 11.50
N LEU A 74 -11.09 4.29 10.45
CA LEU A 74 -10.54 4.53 9.11
C LEU A 74 -9.55 5.71 9.06
N CYS A 75 -9.81 6.79 9.78
CA CYS A 75 -8.88 7.91 9.90
C CYS A 75 -7.56 7.50 10.58
N GLN A 76 -7.64 6.69 11.64
CA GLN A 76 -6.46 6.19 12.34
C GLN A 76 -5.62 5.27 11.44
N GLU A 77 -6.28 4.41 10.65
CA GLU A 77 -5.60 3.56 9.67
C GLU A 77 -4.89 4.36 8.58
N LEU A 78 -5.53 5.43 8.08
CA LEU A 78 -4.90 6.33 7.13
C LEU A 78 -3.71 7.08 7.75
N GLU A 79 -3.84 7.51 9.00
CA GLU A 79 -2.77 8.19 9.74
C GLU A 79 -1.55 7.27 9.95
N ARG A 80 -1.76 5.98 10.26
CA ARG A 80 -0.68 4.99 10.33
C ARG A 80 0.08 4.88 9.02
N CYS A 81 -0.62 4.88 7.89
CA CYS A 81 0.03 4.89 6.58
C CYS A 81 0.79 6.20 6.33
N HIS A 82 0.25 7.34 6.77
CA HIS A 82 0.93 8.63 6.64
C HIS A 82 2.20 8.73 7.48
N VAL A 83 2.22 8.15 8.68
CA VAL A 83 3.45 8.03 9.47
C VAL A 83 4.51 7.25 8.69
N TYR A 84 4.13 6.17 8.00
CA TYR A 84 5.05 5.45 7.13
C TYR A 84 5.54 6.32 5.96
N PHE A 85 4.66 7.08 5.30
CA PHE A 85 5.07 7.99 4.21
C PHE A 85 5.96 9.13 4.68
N HIS A 86 5.86 9.56 5.93
CA HIS A 86 6.78 10.54 6.49
C HIS A 86 8.21 9.99 6.57
N LEU A 87 8.35 8.70 6.91
CA LEU A 87 9.64 8.00 6.96
C LEU A 87 10.12 7.56 5.57
N HIS A 88 9.19 7.25 4.66
CA HIS A 88 9.44 6.79 3.30
C HIS A 88 8.64 7.61 2.27
N PRO A 89 9.04 8.87 1.99
CA PRO A 89 8.31 9.73 1.07
C PRO A 89 8.21 9.17 -0.35
N GLU A 90 9.19 8.36 -0.76
CA GLU A 90 9.21 7.63 -2.02
C GLU A 90 8.03 6.66 -2.18
N ALA A 91 7.52 6.10 -1.07
CA ALA A 91 6.39 5.18 -1.08
C ALA A 91 5.09 5.87 -1.52
N GLN A 92 4.91 7.15 -1.17
CA GLN A 92 3.70 7.91 -1.51
C GLN A 92 3.57 8.11 -3.04
N LYS A 93 4.71 8.19 -3.74
CA LYS A 93 4.78 8.42 -5.19
C LYS A 93 4.68 7.13 -6.01
N LEU A 94 4.58 5.97 -5.36
CA LEU A 94 4.51 4.71 -6.08
C LEU A 94 3.23 4.64 -6.92
N PRO A 95 3.36 4.37 -8.23
CA PRO A 95 2.20 4.16 -9.08
C PRO A 95 1.53 2.87 -8.63
N LEU A 96 0.26 3.01 -8.24
CA LEU A 96 -0.63 1.87 -8.08
C LEU A 96 -1.11 1.47 -9.48
N PRO A 97 -1.10 0.18 -9.85
CA PRO A 97 -1.66 -0.26 -11.11
C PRO A 97 -3.14 0.15 -11.19
N ILE A 98 -3.56 0.75 -12.30
CA ILE A 98 -4.83 1.51 -12.41
C ILE A 98 -6.08 0.63 -12.26
N ASN A 99 -5.93 -0.70 -12.33
CA ASN A 99 -6.99 -1.67 -12.03
C ASN A 99 -6.66 -2.46 -10.77
N VAL A 100 -6.62 -1.79 -9.61
CA VAL A 100 -6.63 -2.51 -8.34
C VAL A 100 -8.06 -2.91 -7.96
N THR A 101 -8.71 -3.73 -8.78
CA THR A 101 -9.71 -4.64 -8.24
C THR A 101 -8.97 -5.67 -7.38
N GLN A 102 -9.62 -6.19 -6.32
CA GLN A 102 -9.06 -7.25 -5.48
C GLN A 102 -8.36 -8.33 -6.34
N ASP A 103 -8.93 -8.65 -7.50
CA ASP A 103 -8.42 -9.64 -8.47
C ASP A 103 -7.03 -9.36 -9.04
N PHE A 104 -6.57 -8.11 -9.15
CA PHE A 104 -5.24 -7.80 -9.71
C PHE A 104 -4.09 -8.23 -8.78
N PHE A 105 -4.34 -8.25 -7.47
CA PHE A 105 -3.39 -8.75 -6.48
C PHE A 105 -3.42 -10.27 -6.33
N PHE A 106 -4.54 -10.93 -6.64
CA PHE A 106 -4.70 -12.40 -6.49
C PHE A 106 -4.43 -13.20 -7.77
N CYS A 107 -4.52 -12.56 -8.94
CA CYS A 107 -4.03 -13.14 -10.18
C CYS A 107 -2.56 -12.75 -10.39
N LYS A 108 -1.79 -13.56 -11.12
CA LYS A 108 -0.35 -13.47 -11.43
C LYS A 108 0.19 -12.09 -11.91
N GLY A 109 -0.62 -11.04 -11.95
CA GLY A 109 -0.26 -9.66 -12.26
C GLY A 109 0.65 -9.00 -11.23
N TRP A 110 0.47 -9.25 -9.92
CA TRP A 110 1.35 -8.68 -8.88
C TRP A 110 2.76 -9.26 -8.92
N GLU A 111 2.89 -10.58 -9.03
CA GLU A 111 4.19 -11.24 -9.23
C GLU A 111 4.86 -10.76 -10.51
N ASN A 112 4.14 -10.69 -11.64
CA ASN A 112 4.68 -10.15 -12.88
C ASN A 112 5.06 -8.67 -12.76
N TYR A 113 4.28 -7.84 -12.07
CA TYR A 113 4.60 -6.42 -11.86
C TYR A 113 5.88 -6.24 -11.04
N ILE A 114 6.03 -7.04 -9.99
CA ILE A 114 7.23 -7.08 -9.15
C ILE A 114 8.44 -7.63 -9.96
N LEU A 115 8.28 -8.71 -10.71
CA LEU A 115 9.34 -9.32 -11.53
C LEU A 115 9.77 -8.42 -12.71
N GLN A 116 8.84 -7.70 -13.34
CA GLN A 116 9.15 -6.71 -14.38
C GLN A 116 9.96 -5.53 -13.83
N ARG A 117 9.74 -5.12 -12.58
CA ARG A 117 10.56 -4.10 -11.90
C ARG A 117 11.96 -4.60 -11.55
N LYS A 118 12.14 -5.90 -11.30
CA LYS A 118 13.48 -6.52 -11.19
C LYS A 118 14.24 -6.41 -12.52
N ALA A 119 13.60 -6.77 -13.64
CA ALA A 119 14.20 -6.68 -14.97
C ALA A 119 14.49 -5.25 -15.44
N GLY A 120 13.73 -4.26 -14.96
CA GLY A 120 13.99 -2.83 -15.20
C GLY A 120 15.16 -2.26 -14.40
N CYS A 121 15.57 -2.91 -13.31
CA CYS A 121 16.73 -2.52 -12.51
C CYS A 121 18.04 -3.06 -13.11
N ASP A 122 18.00 -4.23 -13.77
CA ASP A 122 19.18 -4.82 -14.44
C ASP A 122 19.53 -4.13 -15.78
N LYS A 123 18.61 -3.38 -16.40
CA LYS A 123 18.87 -2.69 -17.69
C LYS A 123 19.50 -1.30 -17.58
N LYS A 124 19.99 -0.89 -16.41
CA LYS A 124 20.77 0.36 -16.24
C LYS A 124 22.24 0.12 -15.88
N GLN A 125 22.79 -1.05 -16.22
CA GLN A 125 24.22 -1.32 -16.12
C GLN A 125 24.76 -2.08 -17.34
N THR A 126 24.45 -1.67 -18.56
CA THR A 126 25.37 -1.94 -19.69
C THR A 126 25.15 -0.93 -20.81
N GLN A 127 26.16 -0.06 -20.97
CA GLN A 127 26.50 0.78 -22.13
C GLN A 127 25.56 1.95 -22.50
#